data_AF-A0A2M8EBL0-F1
#
_entry.id   AF-A0A2M8EBL0-F1
#
_cell.length_a   1.000
_cell.length_b   1.000
_cell.length_c   1.000
_cell.angle_alpha   90.00
_cell.angle_beta   90.00
_cell.angle_gamma   90.00
#
_symmetry.space_group_name_H-M   'P 1'
#
loop_
_entity.id
_entity.type
_entity.pdbx_description
1 polymer ?
#
loop_
_entity_poly.entity_id
_entity_poly.type
_entity_poly.pdbx_seq_one_letter_code
_entity_poly.pdbx_strand_id
1 'polypeptide(L)'
;MAGLQNGAPTPQDITVHSASRVLEVSFSDGASFRIPFELMRVYSPSAEVAGHGPGQEVLQTGKREVTLSGLEPVGNYAIQPAFSDGHDSGIYSWDYLYFLGSQQDKLWADYNARLQAAGVERDAPMPEKAGSSCGHH
;
A
#
# COMPACT_ATOMS: atom_id res chain seq x y z
N MET A 1 7.75 -15.84 -5.80
CA MET A 1 7.90 -14.38 -5.84
C MET A 1 8.10 -13.99 -7.28
N ALA A 2 7.16 -13.20 -7.80
CA ALA A 2 6.95 -12.97 -9.21
C ALA A 2 8.07 -12.09 -9.80
N GLY A 3 8.98 -12.71 -10.55
CA GLY A 3 9.67 -12.00 -11.61
C GLY A 3 8.62 -11.53 -12.63
N LEU A 4 8.87 -10.37 -13.25
CA LEU A 4 8.06 -9.83 -14.33
C LEU A 4 7.64 -10.97 -15.27
N GLN A 5 6.34 -11.24 -15.34
CA GLN A 5 5.79 -12.11 -16.39
C GLN A 5 6.31 -11.55 -17.72
N ASN A 6 6.83 -12.39 -18.60
CA ASN A 6 7.33 -11.93 -19.89
C ASN A 6 6.20 -11.20 -20.64
N GLY A 7 6.29 -9.87 -20.76
CA GLY A 7 5.24 -9.01 -21.33
C GLY A 7 4.45 -8.14 -20.34
N ALA A 8 4.76 -8.16 -19.04
CA ALA A 8 4.17 -7.23 -18.08
C ALA A 8 4.61 -5.78 -18.39
N PRO A 9 3.71 -4.79 -18.30
CA PRO A 9 4.06 -3.39 -18.50
C PRO A 9 5.16 -2.97 -17.52
N THR A 10 6.21 -2.33 -18.04
CA THR A 10 7.33 -1.83 -17.23
C THR A 10 7.08 -0.35 -16.91
N PRO A 11 7.40 0.12 -15.70
CA PRO A 11 7.28 1.53 -15.39
C PRO A 11 8.23 2.35 -16.27
N GLN A 12 7.75 3.48 -16.76
CA GLN A 12 8.53 4.43 -17.55
C GLN A 12 8.91 5.66 -16.71
N ASP A 13 7.94 6.19 -15.96
CA ASP A 13 8.14 7.33 -15.07
C ASP A 13 7.40 7.10 -13.74
N ILE A 14 8.01 7.57 -12.66
CA ILE A 14 7.42 7.59 -11.32
C ILE A 14 7.61 8.99 -10.75
N THR A 15 6.50 9.65 -10.44
CA THR A 15 6.49 10.98 -9.86
C THR A 15 5.78 10.96 -8.50
N VAL A 16 6.42 11.52 -7.49
CA VAL A 16 5.86 11.64 -6.13
C VAL A 16 5.25 13.02 -5.95
N HIS A 17 3.92 13.10 -5.85
CA HIS A 17 3.21 14.34 -5.57
C HIS A 17 2.92 14.47 -4.08
N SER A 18 3.93 14.90 -3.30
CA SER A 18 3.85 14.97 -1.83
C SER A 18 2.69 15.83 -1.31
N ALA A 19 2.42 16.98 -1.96
CA ALA A 19 1.35 17.89 -1.56
C ALA A 19 -0.05 17.27 -1.70
N SER A 20 -0.29 16.52 -2.78
CA SER A 20 -1.56 15.83 -3.02
C SER A 20 -1.60 14.41 -2.45
N ARG A 21 -0.50 13.92 -1.88
CA ARG A 21 -0.34 12.56 -1.34
C ARG A 21 -0.64 11.46 -2.36
N VAL A 22 -0.08 11.60 -3.56
CA VAL A 22 -0.30 10.69 -4.69
C VAL A 22 1.03 10.27 -5.29
N LEU A 23 1.15 8.98 -5.58
CA LEU A 23 2.18 8.42 -6.45
C LEU A 23 1.61 8.32 -7.86
N GLU A 24 2.24 9.00 -8.80
CA GLU A 24 1.95 8.86 -10.21
C GLU A 24 2.95 7.90 -10.84
N VAL A 25 2.45 6.90 -11.57
CA VAL A 25 3.28 5.92 -12.27
C VAL A 25 2.75 5.73 -13.69
N SER A 26 3.64 5.83 -14.68
CA SER A 26 3.35 5.54 -16.07
C SER A 26 4.03 4.24 -16.50
N PHE A 27 3.39 3.50 -17.40
CA PHE A 27 3.83 2.19 -17.85
C PHE A 27 4.06 2.15 -19.37
N SER A 28 4.80 1.15 -19.84
CA SER A 28 5.17 0.98 -21.25
C SER A 28 4.00 0.68 -22.20
N ASP A 29 2.85 0.24 -21.68
CA ASP A 29 1.62 0.06 -22.46
C ASP A 29 0.84 1.38 -22.67
N GLY A 30 1.32 2.48 -22.09
CA GLY A 30 0.65 3.79 -22.13
C GLY A 30 -0.31 4.02 -20.97
N ALA A 31 -0.52 3.02 -20.09
CA ALA A 31 -1.29 3.23 -18.88
C ALA A 31 -0.55 4.19 -17.93
N SER A 32 -1.32 5.03 -17.24
CA SER A 32 -0.82 5.94 -16.21
C SER A 32 -1.81 5.96 -15.06
N PHE A 33 -1.30 5.78 -13.84
CA PHE A 33 -2.12 5.68 -12.64
C PHE A 33 -1.70 6.68 -11.59
N ARG A 34 -2.69 7.21 -10.87
CA ARG A 34 -2.52 8.15 -9.76
C ARG A 34 -2.99 7.50 -8.47
N ILE A 35 -2.06 6.87 -7.78
CA ILE A 35 -2.32 6.01 -6.63
C ILE A 35 -2.15 6.82 -5.33
N PRO A 36 -3.19 7.01 -4.52
CA PRO A 36 -3.08 7.71 -3.23
C PRO A 36 -2.15 6.95 -2.28
N PHE A 37 -1.35 7.69 -1.51
CA PHE A 37 -0.47 7.09 -0.50
C PHE A 37 -1.24 6.30 0.55
N GLU A 38 -2.44 6.76 0.89
CA GLU A 38 -3.33 6.02 1.76
C GLU A 38 -3.69 4.65 1.18
N LEU A 39 -4.06 4.58 -0.11
CA LEU A 39 -4.42 3.32 -0.74
C LEU A 39 -3.24 2.35 -0.72
N MET A 40 -2.04 2.85 -1.04
CA MET A 40 -0.81 2.06 -0.90
C MET A 40 -0.67 1.56 0.53
N ARG A 41 -0.81 2.43 1.53
CA ARG A 41 -0.61 2.09 2.93
C ARG A 41 -1.64 1.11 3.50
N VAL A 42 -2.91 1.24 3.11
CA VAL A 42 -3.99 0.35 3.58
C VAL A 42 -3.95 -1.02 2.90
N TYR A 43 -3.47 -1.09 1.66
CA TYR A 43 -3.20 -2.32 0.91
C TYR A 43 -1.70 -2.61 0.84
N SER A 44 -0.94 -2.32 1.90
CA SER A 44 0.50 -2.59 1.88
C SER A 44 0.74 -4.12 1.78
N PRO A 45 1.66 -4.59 0.91
CA PRO A 45 1.94 -6.02 0.74
C PRO A 45 2.77 -6.63 1.89
N SER A 46 3.14 -5.83 2.90
CA SER A 46 3.85 -6.32 4.09
C SER A 46 3.02 -7.35 4.86
N ALA A 47 3.70 -8.33 5.48
CA ALA A 47 3.07 -9.36 6.32
C ALA A 47 2.22 -8.78 7.48
N GLU A 48 2.57 -7.57 7.94
CA GLU A 48 1.83 -6.85 8.98
C GLU A 48 0.43 -6.39 8.56
N VAL A 49 0.21 -6.26 7.25
CA VAL A 49 -1.04 -5.77 6.66
C VAL A 49 -1.76 -6.90 5.93
N ALA A 50 -1.04 -7.70 5.13
CA ALA A 50 -1.61 -8.85 4.43
C ALA A 50 -1.95 -10.04 5.34
N GLY A 51 -1.37 -10.11 6.55
CA GLY A 51 -1.50 -11.28 7.43
C GLY A 51 -0.78 -12.51 6.89
N HIS A 52 -1.00 -13.69 7.49
CA HIS A 52 -0.37 -14.95 7.05
C HIS A 52 -1.26 -15.77 6.09
N GLY A 53 -2.33 -15.18 5.55
CA GLY A 53 -3.21 -15.83 4.59
C GLY A 53 -4.45 -15.01 4.25
N PRO A 54 -5.20 -15.41 3.20
CA PRO A 54 -6.43 -14.72 2.79
C PRO A 54 -7.43 -14.65 3.95
N GLY A 55 -7.93 -13.46 4.25
CA GLY A 55 -8.84 -13.19 5.38
C GLY A 55 -8.16 -12.90 6.72
N GLN A 56 -6.82 -12.94 6.80
CA GLN A 56 -6.06 -12.47 7.97
C GLN A 56 -5.54 -11.04 7.81
N GLU A 57 -5.98 -10.35 6.76
CA GLU A 57 -5.58 -8.98 6.48
C GLU A 57 -6.06 -8.04 7.60
N VAL A 58 -5.13 -7.28 8.15
CA VAL A 58 -5.44 -6.33 9.22
C VAL A 58 -6.03 -5.07 8.59
N LEU A 59 -7.28 -4.76 8.91
CA LEU A 59 -7.92 -3.51 8.49
C LEU A 59 -7.15 -2.32 9.05
N GLN A 60 -6.60 -1.49 8.16
CA GLN A 60 -5.84 -0.30 8.53
C GLN A 60 -6.79 0.91 8.62
N THR A 61 -6.73 1.68 9.70
CA THR A 61 -7.47 2.95 9.89
C THR A 61 -6.52 4.09 10.24
N GLY A 62 -6.96 5.33 10.09
CA GLY A 62 -6.18 6.52 10.44
C GLY A 62 -4.97 6.76 9.52
N LYS A 63 -5.01 6.24 8.30
CA LYS A 63 -3.90 6.35 7.32
C LYS A 63 -4.14 7.40 6.22
N ARG A 64 -5.21 8.16 6.32
CA ARG A 64 -5.63 9.16 5.32
C ARG A 64 -4.61 10.27 5.07
N GLU A 65 -3.90 10.66 6.12
CA GLU A 65 -2.92 11.75 6.05
C GLU A 65 -1.48 11.26 5.88
N VAL A 66 -1.28 9.97 5.63
CA VAL A 66 0.07 9.40 5.47
C VAL A 66 0.81 10.04 4.30
N THR A 67 2.06 10.43 4.52
CA THR A 67 2.97 10.93 3.49
C THR A 67 4.10 9.94 3.24
N LEU A 68 4.85 10.14 2.17
CA LEU A 68 6.12 9.45 1.95
C LEU A 68 7.27 10.30 2.49
N SER A 69 8.08 9.70 3.36
CA SER A 69 9.35 10.24 3.85
C SER A 69 10.50 9.89 2.90
N GLY A 70 10.35 8.82 2.12
CA GLY A 70 11.34 8.37 1.15
C GLY A 70 10.76 7.34 0.18
N LEU A 71 11.46 7.10 -0.93
CA LEU A 71 11.10 6.13 -1.94
C LEU A 71 12.36 5.51 -2.52
N GLU A 72 12.66 4.27 -2.11
CA GLU A 72 13.89 3.60 -2.52
C GLU A 72 13.62 2.57 -3.62
N PRO A 73 14.43 2.51 -4.68
CA PRO A 73 14.31 1.46 -5.68
C PRO A 73 14.80 0.12 -5.13
N VAL A 74 14.06 -0.96 -5.42
CA VAL A 74 14.45 -2.33 -5.06
C VAL A 74 14.76 -3.10 -6.33
N GLY A 75 16.06 -3.12 -6.67
CA GLY A 75 16.53 -3.70 -7.92
C GLY A 75 15.87 -3.04 -9.13
N ASN A 76 15.42 -3.84 -10.10
CA ASN A 76 14.75 -3.37 -11.32
C ASN A 76 13.25 -3.74 -11.38
N TYR A 77 12.64 -4.15 -10.26
CA TYR A 77 11.30 -4.76 -10.27
C TYR A 77 10.31 -4.16 -9.27
N ALA A 78 10.76 -3.29 -8.37
CA ALA A 78 9.93 -2.73 -7.31
C ALA A 78 10.49 -1.41 -6.74
N ILE A 79 9.64 -0.74 -5.95
CA ILE A 79 10.00 0.35 -5.04
C ILE A 79 9.61 0.00 -3.61
N GLN A 80 10.33 0.57 -2.66
CA GLN A 80 10.06 0.51 -1.23
C GLN A 80 9.79 1.93 -0.71
N PRO A 81 8.51 2.33 -0.60
CA PRO A 81 8.12 3.58 0.03
C PRO A 81 8.32 3.52 1.55
N ALA A 82 8.95 4.57 2.09
CA ALA A 82 8.99 4.83 3.53
C ALA A 82 7.86 5.80 3.87
N PHE A 83 6.88 5.37 4.65
CA PHE A 83 5.72 6.15 5.07
C PHE A 83 5.99 6.93 6.35
N SER A 84 5.32 8.07 6.50
CA SER A 84 5.44 8.94 7.68
C SER A 84 4.93 8.33 8.99
N ASP A 85 4.14 7.25 8.94
CA ASP A 85 3.70 6.52 10.13
C ASP A 85 4.74 5.51 10.65
N GLY A 86 5.95 5.53 10.10
CA GLY A 86 7.04 4.64 10.48
C GLY A 86 7.03 3.30 9.75
N HIS A 87 6.15 3.12 8.76
CA HIS A 87 6.11 1.91 7.92
C HIS A 87 7.07 2.04 6.74
N ASP A 88 8.11 1.22 6.69
CA ASP A 88 9.06 1.19 5.56
C ASP A 88 9.30 -0.20 4.97
N SER A 89 8.62 -1.24 5.46
CA SER A 89 8.88 -2.65 5.09
C SER A 89 8.18 -3.12 3.81
N GLY A 90 7.29 -2.32 3.23
CA GLY A 90 6.45 -2.74 2.10
C GLY A 90 7.19 -2.64 0.77
N ILE A 91 7.33 -3.77 0.06
CA ILE A 91 7.92 -3.81 -1.29
C ILE A 91 6.81 -3.82 -2.33
N TYR A 92 6.70 -2.75 -3.13
CA TYR A 92 5.69 -2.57 -4.16
C TYR A 92 6.31 -2.90 -5.51
N SER A 93 6.06 -4.11 -5.99
CA SER A 93 6.45 -4.49 -7.35
C SER A 93 5.71 -3.69 -8.41
N TRP A 94 6.28 -3.60 -9.61
CA TRP A 94 5.64 -2.95 -10.75
C TRP A 94 4.26 -3.54 -11.07
N ASP A 95 4.15 -4.86 -11.03
CA ASP A 95 2.88 -5.58 -11.17
C ASP A 95 1.86 -5.17 -10.10
N TYR A 96 2.32 -5.02 -8.85
CA TYR A 96 1.44 -4.61 -7.76
C TYR A 96 0.98 -3.16 -7.88
N LEU A 97 1.86 -2.24 -8.31
CA LEU A 97 1.45 -0.86 -8.59
C LEU A 97 0.45 -0.79 -9.75
N TYR A 98 0.66 -1.61 -10.79
CA TYR A 98 -0.30 -1.73 -11.89
C TYR A 98 -1.65 -2.27 -11.40
N PHE A 99 -1.65 -3.30 -10.53
CA PHE A 99 -2.85 -3.83 -9.89
C PHE A 99 -3.57 -2.76 -9.05
N LEU A 100 -2.84 -2.04 -8.19
CA LEU A 100 -3.40 -0.97 -7.35
C LEU A 100 -4.03 0.14 -8.21
N GLY A 101 -3.36 0.54 -9.29
CA GLY A 101 -3.85 1.55 -10.22
C GLY A 101 -5.07 1.09 -11.02
N SER A 102 -5.01 -0.12 -11.60
CA SER A 102 -6.08 -0.66 -12.45
C SER A 102 -7.34 -1.08 -11.69
N GLN A 103 -7.22 -1.44 -10.41
CA GLN A 103 -8.34 -1.85 -9.55
C GLN A 103 -8.67 -0.84 -8.45
N GLN A 104 -8.18 0.40 -8.58
CA GLN A 104 -8.29 1.45 -7.57
C GLN A 104 -9.73 1.62 -7.04
N ASP A 105 -10.73 1.75 -7.92
CA ASP A 105 -12.13 1.92 -7.52
C ASP A 105 -12.68 0.71 -6.74
N LYS A 106 -12.33 -0.49 -7.18
CA LYS A 106 -12.76 -1.75 -6.55
C LYS A 106 -12.13 -1.91 -5.17
N LEU A 107 -10.83 -1.62 -5.05
CA LEU A 107 -10.11 -1.65 -3.78
C LEU A 107 -10.67 -0.62 -2.80
N TRP A 108 -11.00 0.59 -3.27
CA TRP A 108 -11.66 1.57 -2.41
C TRP A 108 -13.05 1.11 -1.94
N ALA A 109 -13.85 0.53 -2.82
CA ALA A 109 -15.15 -0.01 -2.45
C ALA A 109 -15.03 -1.13 -1.40
N ASP A 110 -14.10 -2.06 -1.58
CA ASP A 110 -13.79 -3.13 -0.63
C ASP A 110 -13.35 -2.57 0.74
N TYR A 111 -12.39 -1.64 0.74
CA TYR A 111 -11.92 -0.98 1.95
C TYR A 111 -13.06 -0.29 2.72
N ASN A 112 -13.90 0.48 2.03
CA ASN A 112 -15.05 1.14 2.65
C ASN A 112 -16.07 0.14 3.20
N ALA A 113 -16.31 -0.98 2.49
CA ALA A 113 -17.19 -2.04 2.97
C ALA A 113 -16.63 -2.70 4.24
N ARG A 114 -15.31 -2.93 4.31
CA ARG A 114 -14.64 -3.46 5.51
C ARG A 114 -14.74 -2.51 6.70
N LEU A 115 -14.56 -1.19 6.49
CA LEU A 115 -14.76 -0.17 7.53
C LEU A 115 -16.18 -0.21 8.08
N GLN A 116 -17.18 -0.25 7.19
CA GLN A 116 -18.60 -0.32 7.59
C GLN A 116 -18.91 -1.62 8.34
N ALA A 117 -18.43 -2.77 7.86
CA ALA A 117 -18.65 -4.05 8.52
C ALA A 117 -18.00 -4.13 9.91
N ALA A 118 -16.85 -3.48 10.10
CA ALA A 118 -16.18 -3.36 11.38
C ALA A 118 -16.77 -2.26 12.29
N GLY A 119 -17.65 -1.40 11.76
CA GLY A 119 -18.23 -0.27 12.49
C GLY A 119 -17.20 0.79 12.88
N VAL A 120 -16.09 0.90 12.13
CA VAL A 120 -15.02 1.86 12.40
C VAL A 120 -14.95 2.92 11.31
N GLU A 121 -14.58 4.14 11.69
CA GLU A 121 -14.40 5.23 10.75
C GLU A 121 -13.01 5.16 10.09
N ARG A 122 -12.90 5.67 8.86
CA ARG A 122 -11.64 5.73 8.10
C ARG A 122 -10.52 6.45 8.85
N ASP A 123 -10.87 7.53 9.56
CA ASP A 123 -9.95 8.37 10.32
C ASP A 123 -9.79 7.90 11.78
N ALA A 124 -10.46 6.82 12.18
CA ALA A 124 -10.33 6.28 13.54
C ALA A 124 -8.88 5.85 13.81
N PRO A 125 -8.34 6.10 15.02
CA PRO A 125 -7.01 5.65 15.38
C PRO A 125 -6.93 4.13 15.25
N MET A 126 -5.80 3.64 14.74
CA MET A 126 -5.56 2.21 14.69
C MET A 126 -5.56 1.68 16.14
N PRO A 127 -6.29 0.58 16.43
CA PRO A 127 -6.18 -0.03 17.75
C PRO A 127 -4.72 -0.39 17.98
N GLU A 128 -4.13 0.10 19.09
CA GLU A 128 -2.75 -0.22 19.43
C GLU A 128 -2.60 -1.75 19.36
N LYS A 129 -1.63 -2.24 18.56
CA LYS A 129 -1.24 -3.66 18.62
C LYS A 129 -1.02 -3.93 20.10
N ALA A 130 -1.87 -4.76 20.71
CA ALA A 130 -1.69 -5.17 22.10
C ALA A 130 -0.24 -5.66 22.21
N GLY A 131 0.60 -4.85 22.86
CA GLY A 131 2.01 -5.10 22.90
C GLY A 131 2.20 -6.51 23.43
N SER A 132 2.99 -7.32 22.72
CA SER A 132 3.56 -8.53 23.27
C SER A 132 4.50 -8.14 24.41
N SER A 133 3.97 -7.72 25.55
CA SER A 133 4.68 -7.74 26.81
C SER A 133 4.47 -9.11 27.45
N CYS A 134 5.02 -10.14 26.83
CA CYS A 134 5.36 -11.36 27.56
C CYS A 134 6.75 -11.16 28.15
N GLY A 135 6.81 -10.34 29.20
CA GLY A 135 7.86 -10.43 30.20
C GLY A 135 7.21 -10.92 31.48
N HIS A 136 7.63 -12.07 32.00
CA HIS A 136 7.97 -12.27 33.43
C HIS A 136 8.44 -13.71 33.69
N HIS A 137 9.64 -13.78 34.26
CA HIS A 137 10.34 -14.85 35.01
C HIS A 137 10.79 -16.14 34.32
#